data_AF-A0A2R7L6J1-F1
#
_entry.id   AF-A0A2R7L6J1-F1
#
_cell.length_a   1.000
_cell.length_b   1.000
_cell.length_c   1.000
_cell.angle_alpha   90.00
_cell.angle_beta   90.00
_cell.angle_gamma   90.00
#
_symmetry.space_group_name_H-M   'P 1'
#
loop_
_entity.id
_entity.type
_entity.pdbx_description
1 polymer ?
#
loop_
_entity_poly.entity_id
_entity_poly.type
_entity_poly.pdbx_seq_one_letter_code
_entity_poly.pdbx_strand_id
1 'polypeptide(L)'
;MYSQNRYELKDEGTEKIYLSDTITKLASVNRIATNQPIVVIDGIPFRFQDLEKEKLPLSKNEIISIIPIDKQKGINIFGSFGEAGVLIVTTNKKQK
;
A
#
# COMPACT_ATOMS: atom_id res chain seq x y z
N MET A 1 -6.49 -0.57 -19.87
CA MET A 1 -5.95 -1.58 -18.93
C MET A 1 -5.14 -0.83 -17.88
N TYR A 2 -5.62 -0.71 -16.65
CA TYR A 2 -4.88 -0.02 -15.59
C TYR A 2 -3.78 -0.93 -15.05
N SER A 3 -2.55 -0.41 -14.97
CA SER A 3 -1.30 -1.17 -14.79
C SER A 3 -1.39 -2.30 -13.76
N GLN A 4 -1.19 -3.54 -14.22
CA GLN A 4 -1.23 -4.74 -13.36
C GLN A 4 -0.03 -4.86 -12.42
N ASN A 5 0.91 -3.92 -12.46
CA ASN A 5 2.19 -3.99 -11.74
C ASN A 5 2.22 -3.09 -10.48
N ARG A 6 1.21 -2.25 -10.26
CA ARG A 6 1.19 -1.36 -9.09
C ARG A 6 0.88 -2.15 -7.83
N TYR A 7 1.62 -1.84 -6.77
CA TYR A 7 1.66 -2.61 -5.54
C TYR A 7 2.19 -4.04 -5.69
N GLU A 8 2.82 -4.40 -6.82
CA GLU A 8 3.62 -5.63 -6.87
C GLU A 8 4.77 -5.56 -5.88
N LEU A 9 4.95 -6.64 -5.12
CA LEU A 9 6.12 -6.88 -4.31
C LEU A 9 7.29 -7.37 -5.18
N LYS A 10 8.49 -7.41 -4.60
CA LYS A 10 9.72 -7.91 -5.23
C LYS A 10 9.75 -9.42 -5.43
N ASP A 11 8.82 -10.14 -4.81
CA ASP A 11 8.74 -11.60 -4.87
C ASP A 11 8.27 -12.09 -6.24
N GLU A 12 8.27 -13.41 -6.43
CA GLU A 12 7.79 -14.05 -7.65
C GLU A 12 6.43 -14.75 -7.45
N GLY A 13 5.90 -15.36 -8.52
CA GLY A 13 4.68 -16.17 -8.47
C GLY A 13 3.46 -15.42 -7.94
N THR A 14 2.78 -16.02 -6.96
CA THR A 14 1.59 -15.45 -6.30
C THR A 14 1.93 -14.50 -5.14
N GLU A 15 3.18 -14.48 -4.67
CA GLU A 15 3.57 -13.61 -3.55
C GLU A 15 3.68 -12.15 -4.00
N LYS A 16 4.09 -11.92 -5.26
CA LYS A 16 4.16 -10.59 -5.87
C LYS A 16 2.85 -9.82 -5.82
N ILE A 17 1.70 -10.50 -5.90
CA ILE A 17 0.36 -9.87 -5.86
C ILE A 17 -0.24 -9.78 -4.45
N TYR A 18 0.46 -10.24 -3.40
CA TYR A 18 -0.10 -10.30 -2.04
C TYR A 18 -0.63 -8.95 -1.54
N LEU A 19 0.10 -7.86 -1.81
CA LEU A 19 -0.31 -6.53 -1.37
C LEU A 19 -1.47 -5.95 -2.20
N SER A 20 -1.47 -6.11 -3.52
CA SER A 20 -2.58 -5.67 -4.39
C SER A 20 -3.88 -6.44 -4.10
N ASP A 21 -3.78 -7.74 -3.79
CA ASP A 21 -4.88 -8.57 -3.29
C ASP A 21 -5.41 -8.06 -1.95
N THR A 22 -4.52 -7.70 -1.03
CA THR A 22 -4.87 -7.19 0.30
C THR A 22 -5.56 -5.83 0.19
N ILE A 23 -5.05 -4.92 -0.64
CA ILE A 23 -5.67 -3.64 -0.99
C ILE A 23 -7.10 -3.86 -1.53
N THR A 24 -7.24 -4.76 -2.50
CA THR A 24 -8.53 -5.06 -3.13
C THR A 24 -9.53 -5.59 -2.09
N LYS A 25 -9.12 -6.55 -1.25
CA LYS A 25 -9.95 -7.11 -0.17
C LYS A 25 -10.38 -6.02 0.82
N LEU A 26 -9.47 -5.15 1.26
CA LEU A 26 -9.77 -4.06 2.20
C LEU A 26 -10.70 -3.00 1.60
N ALA A 27 -10.57 -2.68 0.32
CA ALA A 27 -11.49 -1.80 -0.39
C ALA A 27 -12.88 -2.42 -0.52
N SER A 28 -12.98 -3.72 -0.88
CA SER A 28 -14.26 -4.44 -0.97
C SER A 28 -15.04 -4.55 0.35
N VAL A 29 -14.37 -4.41 1.50
CA VAL A 29 -15.02 -4.36 2.83
C VAL A 29 -15.03 -2.95 3.44
N ASN A 30 -14.87 -1.90 2.63
CA ASN A 30 -14.89 -0.48 3.02
C ASN A 30 -13.93 -0.11 4.18
N ARG A 31 -12.79 -0.81 4.31
CA ARG A 31 -11.75 -0.50 5.31
C ARG A 31 -10.78 0.58 4.83
N ILE A 32 -10.67 0.76 3.52
CA ILE A 32 -10.03 1.89 2.84
C ILE A 32 -10.97 2.40 1.75
N ALA A 33 -10.85 3.68 1.38
CA ALA A 33 -11.82 4.33 0.50
C ALA A 33 -11.77 3.86 -0.96
N THR A 34 -10.60 3.41 -1.45
CA THR A 34 -10.40 2.96 -2.84
C THR A 34 -9.38 1.82 -2.91
N ASN A 35 -9.24 1.20 -4.08
CA ASN A 35 -8.14 0.30 -4.41
C ASN A 35 -6.85 1.03 -4.86
N GLN A 36 -6.76 2.34 -4.66
CA GLN A 36 -5.60 3.19 -5.00
C GLN A 36 -5.04 3.94 -3.78
N PRO A 37 -4.88 3.30 -2.59
CA PRO A 37 -4.44 4.00 -1.38
C PRO A 37 -2.99 4.47 -1.49
N ILE A 38 -2.60 5.41 -0.63
CA ILE A 38 -1.18 5.61 -0.30
C ILE A 38 -0.72 4.40 0.50
N VAL A 39 0.38 3.77 0.09
CA VAL A 39 1.06 2.73 0.86
C VAL A 39 2.25 3.37 1.57
N VAL A 40 2.28 3.34 2.90
CA VAL A 40 3.33 3.96 3.71
C VAL A 40 4.18 2.86 4.34
N ILE A 41 5.38 2.64 3.82
CA ILE A 41 6.30 1.61 4.31
C ILE A 41 7.27 2.24 5.29
N ASP A 42 7.19 1.86 6.57
CA ASP A 42 8.06 2.35 7.66
C ASP A 42 8.19 3.88 7.72
N GLY A 43 7.09 4.59 7.38
CA GLY A 43 7.01 6.06 7.34
C GLY A 43 7.23 6.69 5.96
N ILE A 44 7.69 5.95 4.96
CA ILE A 44 7.91 6.44 3.58
C ILE A 44 6.63 6.24 2.75
N PRO A 45 5.98 7.32 2.26
CA PRO A 45 4.75 7.22 1.48
C PRO A 45 5.01 6.95 -0.01
N PHE A 46 4.31 5.96 -0.57
CA PHE A 46 4.27 5.63 -1.99
C PHE A 46 2.82 5.83 -2.49
N ARG A 47 2.59 6.79 -3.38
CA ARG A 47 1.27 7.03 -3.99
C ARG A 47 1.07 6.15 -5.21
N PHE A 48 -0.18 5.91 -5.56
CA PHE A 48 -0.56 5.16 -6.77
C PHE A 48 0.02 5.72 -8.09
N GLN A 49 0.38 7.01 -8.12
CA GLN A 49 1.04 7.68 -9.24
C GLN A 49 2.57 7.57 -9.22
N ASP A 50 3.20 7.37 -8.06
CA ASP A 50 4.65 7.16 -7.95
C ASP A 50 4.99 5.74 -8.43
N LEU A 51 4.08 4.79 -8.13
CA LEU A 51 4.12 3.40 -8.58
C LEU A 51 3.88 3.22 -10.09
N GLU A 52 3.66 4.31 -10.85
CA GLU A 52 3.76 4.35 -12.32
C GLU A 52 5.21 4.19 -12.82
N LYS A 53 6.19 4.51 -11.96
CA LYS A 53 7.60 4.69 -12.32
C LYS A 53 8.55 3.90 -11.43
N GLU A 54 8.19 3.72 -10.16
CA GLU A 54 9.00 3.02 -9.16
C GLU A 54 8.26 1.76 -8.65
N LYS A 55 8.96 0.62 -8.54
CA LYS A 55 8.40 -0.57 -7.88
C LYS A 55 8.58 -0.47 -6.37
N LEU A 56 7.63 -1.00 -5.60
CA LEU A 56 7.75 -1.02 -4.15
C LEU A 56 9.05 -1.72 -3.71
N PRO A 57 9.84 -1.13 -2.81
CA PRO A 57 11.06 -1.75 -2.30
C PRO A 57 10.77 -2.79 -1.20
N LEU A 58 9.80 -3.69 -1.44
CA LEU A 58 9.19 -4.55 -0.43
C LEU A 58 8.98 -5.99 -0.94
N SER A 59 9.31 -6.97 -0.10
CA SER A 59 8.98 -8.39 -0.24
C SER A 59 8.00 -8.83 0.86
N LYS A 60 7.21 -9.87 0.58
CA LYS A 60 6.14 -10.36 1.47
C LYS A 60 6.66 -10.83 2.82
N ASN A 61 7.82 -11.50 2.85
CA ASN A 61 8.48 -11.95 4.09
C ASN A 61 9.05 -10.80 4.94
N GLU A 62 9.11 -9.58 4.40
CA GLU A 62 9.52 -8.39 5.15
C GLU A 62 8.34 -7.76 5.90
N ILE A 63 7.09 -8.02 5.49
CA ILE A 63 5.88 -7.41 6.06
C ILE A 63 5.57 -8.03 7.43
N ILE A 64 5.60 -7.22 8.49
CA ILE A 64 5.11 -7.59 9.82
C ILE A 64 3.60 -7.37 9.91
N SER A 65 3.12 -6.21 9.45
CA SER A 65 1.71 -5.84 9.55
C SER A 65 1.30 -4.85 8.46
N ILE A 66 0.01 -4.89 8.12
CA ILE A 66 -0.66 -3.95 7.23
C ILE A 66 -1.86 -3.39 7.99
N ILE A 67 -1.90 -2.08 8.21
CA ILE A 67 -2.94 -1.39 8.99
C ILE A 67 -3.67 -0.39 8.08
N PRO A 68 -4.97 -0.59 7.78
CA PRO A 68 -5.77 0.42 7.10
C PRO A 68 -6.06 1.59 8.03
N ILE A 69 -5.87 2.80 7.51
CA ILE A 69 -6.24 4.04 8.18
C ILE A 69 -7.60 4.50 7.64
N ASP A 70 -8.49 4.84 8.56
CA ASP A 70 -9.79 5.46 8.26
C ASP A 70 -9.62 6.70 7.36
N LYS A 71 -10.61 6.98 6.51
CA LYS A 71 -10.60 8.11 5.57
C LYS A 71 -10.37 9.45 6.29
N GLN A 72 -11.02 9.73 7.43
CA GLN A 72 -10.83 11.00 8.12
C GLN A 72 -9.40 11.14 8.67
N LYS A 73 -8.88 10.12 9.34
CA LYS A 73 -7.48 10.09 9.81
C LYS A 73 -6.47 10.18 8.65
N GLY A 74 -6.77 9.52 7.52
CA GLY A 74 -5.96 9.59 6.30
C GLY A 74 -5.87 11.01 5.76
N ILE A 75 -7.01 11.71 5.63
CA ILE A 75 -7.08 13.11 5.19
C ILE A 75 -6.32 14.03 6.15
N ASN A 76 -6.51 13.85 7.46
CA ASN A 76 -5.88 14.71 8.48
C ASN A 76 -4.35 14.63 8.48
N ILE A 77 -3.76 13.52 8.01
CA ILE A 77 -2.30 13.31 7.97
C ILE A 77 -1.71 13.55 6.57
N PHE A 78 -2.42 13.12 5.51
CA PHE A 78 -1.90 13.11 4.13
C PHE A 78 -2.61 14.08 3.18
N GLY A 79 -3.53 14.91 3.67
CA GLY A 79 -4.33 15.84 2.88
C GLY A 79 -5.27 15.13 1.91
N SER A 80 -5.57 15.76 0.77
CA SER A 80 -6.44 15.19 -0.28
C SER A 80 -5.94 13.84 -0.82
N PHE A 81 -4.64 13.56 -0.78
CA PHE A 81 -4.10 12.25 -1.16
C PHE A 81 -4.59 11.13 -0.22
N GLY A 82 -4.90 11.46 1.04
CA GLY A 82 -5.47 10.52 2.01
C GLY A 82 -6.93 10.15 1.72
N GLU A 83 -7.64 10.87 0.85
CA GLU A 83 -9.02 10.56 0.49
C GLU A 83 -9.19 9.21 -0.22
N ALA A 84 -8.14 8.76 -0.94
CA ALA A 84 -8.08 7.45 -1.58
C ALA A 84 -7.94 6.29 -0.58
N GLY A 85 -7.68 6.60 0.70
CA GLY A 85 -7.31 5.65 1.75
C GLY A 85 -5.80 5.57 1.93
N VAL A 86 -5.37 5.09 3.11
CA VAL A 86 -3.96 4.93 3.46
C VAL A 86 -3.75 3.57 4.12
N LEU A 87 -2.68 2.90 3.77
CA LEU A 87 -2.20 1.66 4.40
C LEU A 87 -0.83 1.90 5.02
N ILE A 88 -0.71 1.72 6.33
CA ILE A 88 0.59 1.66 6.99
C ILE A 88 1.09 0.22 6.90
N VAL A 89 2.29 0.05 6.35
CA VAL A 89 3.01 -1.22 6.27
C VAL A 89 4.23 -1.10 7.20
N THR A 90 4.28 -1.96 8.21
CA THR A 90 5.45 -2.08 9.09
C THR A 90 6.26 -3.28 8.64
N THR A 91 7.57 -3.11 8.47
CA THR A 91 8.46 -4.19 8.04
C THR A 91 9.44 -4.63 9.12
N ASN A 92 10.05 -5.80 8.94
CA ASN A 92 11.14 -6.32 9.77
C ASN A 92 12.52 -5.81 9.33
N LYS A 93 12.59 -4.84 8.41
CA LYS A 93 13.85 -4.24 7.99
C LYS A 93 14.47 -3.52 9.17
N LYS A 94 15.70 -3.89 9.49
CA LYS A 94 16.56 -3.03 10.31
C LYS A 94 16.77 -1.74 9.53
N GLN A 95 16.28 -0.62 10.06
CA GLN A 95 16.73 0.70 9.62
C GLN A 95 18.27 0.71 9.74
N LYS A 96 18.94 1.00 8.63
CA LYS A 96 20.40 1.05 8.53
C LYS A 96 20.91 2.46 8.85
#